data_AF-A0A7X4A5E3-F1
#
_entry.id   AF-A0A7X4A5E3-F1
#
_cell.length_a   1.000
_cell.length_b   1.000
_cell.length_c   1.000
_cell.angle_alpha   90.00
_cell.angle_beta   90.00
_cell.angle_gamma   90.00
#
_symmetry.space_group_name_H-M   'P 1'
#
loop_
_entity.id
_entity.type
_entity.pdbx_description
1 polymer ?
#
loop_
_entity_poly.entity_id
_entity_poly.type
_entity_poly.pdbx_seq_one_letter_code
_entity_poly.pdbx_strand_id
1 'polypeptide(L)'
;KFCGRVGSELTVEEGQAAARLTALNVLAQLKDACGGDLDRVAGCIQLMGFVNCDPGFTQTPTVINGGSDVIVAVFGENGRHARYAIGSHALPANISVEIAAIFEIG
;
A
#
# COMPACT_ATOMS: atom_id res chain seq x y z
N LYS A 1 11.01 -7.51 7.02
CA LYS A 1 11.33 -6.09 6.70
C LYS A 1 11.80 -6.07 5.25
N PHE A 2 11.20 -5.28 4.37
CA PHE A 2 11.60 -5.16 2.97
C PHE A 2 12.33 -3.83 2.78
N CYS A 3 13.58 -3.92 2.33
CA CYS A 3 14.43 -2.76 2.05
C CYS A 3 15.15 -2.95 0.73
N GLY A 4 15.35 -1.86 -0.01
CA GLY A 4 15.98 -1.87 -1.33
C GLY A 4 14.98 -1.65 -2.46
N ARG A 5 15.53 -1.47 -3.65
CA ARG A 5 14.83 -1.15 -4.89
C ARG A 5 14.17 -2.39 -5.50
N VAL A 6 12.88 -2.28 -5.81
CA VAL A 6 12.16 -3.32 -6.55
C VAL A 6 12.59 -3.33 -8.01
N GLY A 7 12.85 -4.52 -8.54
CA GLY A 7 13.36 -4.76 -9.89
C GLY A 7 14.88 -4.94 -9.97
N SER A 8 15.65 -4.46 -8.99
CA SER A 8 17.12 -4.57 -8.96
C SER A 8 17.67 -5.25 -7.71
N GLU A 9 17.14 -4.92 -6.53
CA GLU A 9 17.52 -5.56 -5.26
C GLU A 9 16.46 -6.55 -4.77
N LEU A 10 15.20 -6.31 -5.12
CA LEU A 10 14.05 -7.15 -4.76
C LEU A 10 13.25 -7.55 -5.99
N THR A 11 12.60 -8.71 -5.94
CA THR A 11 11.66 -9.10 -7.00
C THR A 11 10.34 -8.32 -6.91
N VAL A 12 9.54 -8.39 -7.97
CA VAL A 12 8.19 -7.78 -7.98
C VAL A 12 7.31 -8.41 -6.90
N GLU A 13 7.42 -9.72 -6.70
CA GLU A 13 6.69 -10.50 -5.70
C GLU A 13 7.08 -10.07 -4.27
N GLU A 14 8.38 -9.85 -4.02
CA GLU A 14 8.85 -9.27 -2.76
C GLU A 14 8.33 -7.85 -2.56
N GLY A 15 8.27 -7.05 -3.64
CA GLY A 15 7.62 -5.74 -3.64
C GLY A 15 6.14 -5.83 -3.28
N GLN A 16 5.40 -6.79 -3.82
CA GLN A 16 3.99 -7.03 -3.47
C GLN A 16 3.84 -7.42 -2.00
N ALA A 17 4.73 -8.27 -1.49
CA ALA A 17 4.75 -8.63 -0.08
C ALA A 17 5.07 -7.41 0.82
N ALA A 18 5.92 -6.49 0.36
CA ALA A 18 6.17 -5.21 1.01
C ALA A 18 4.92 -4.33 1.02
N ALA A 19 4.25 -4.18 -0.13
CA ALA A 19 3.00 -3.41 -0.24
C ALA A 19 1.90 -3.98 0.66
N ARG A 20 1.77 -5.31 0.73
CA ARG A 20 0.86 -6.02 1.65
C ARG A 20 1.14 -5.66 3.10
N LEU A 21 2.40 -5.71 3.52
CA LEU A 21 2.80 -5.35 4.88
C LEU A 21 2.51 -3.87 5.17
N THR A 22 2.82 -2.98 4.24
CA THR A 22 2.56 -1.54 4.40
C THR A 22 1.06 -1.25 4.51
N ALA A 23 0.21 -1.91 3.73
CA ALA A 23 -1.24 -1.79 3.85
C ALA A 23 -1.78 -2.30 5.20
N LEU A 24 -1.22 -3.37 5.76
CA LEU A 24 -1.56 -3.83 7.11
C LEU A 24 -1.20 -2.79 8.19
N ASN A 25 -0.07 -2.10 8.02
CA ASN A 25 0.30 -1.00 8.92
C ASN A 25 -0.67 0.18 8.81
N VAL A 26 -1.13 0.52 7.59
CA VAL A 26 -2.18 1.52 7.37
C VAL A 26 -3.47 1.11 8.09
N LEU A 27 -3.91 -0.14 7.96
CA LEU A 27 -5.10 -0.64 8.66
C LEU A 27 -4.96 -0.61 10.18
N ALA A 28 -3.76 -0.86 10.72
CA ALA A 28 -3.52 -0.76 12.15
C ALA A 28 -3.71 0.69 12.65
N GLN A 29 -3.22 1.68 11.90
CA GLN A 29 -3.43 3.10 12.22
C GLN A 29 -4.89 3.52 12.05
N LEU A 30 -5.56 3.03 11.00
CA LEU A 30 -7.00 3.27 10.79
C LEU A 30 -7.83 2.69 11.95
N LYS A 31 -7.51 1.48 12.40
CA LYS A 31 -8.18 0.84 13.54
C LYS A 31 -8.05 1.69 14.80
N ASP A 32 -6.86 2.23 15.07
CA ASP A 32 -6.64 3.14 16.20
C ASP A 32 -7.49 4.43 16.07
N ALA A 33 -7.48 5.04 14.87
CA ALA A 33 -8.29 6.22 14.57
C ALA A 33 -9.81 5.96 14.70
N CYS A 34 -10.26 4.73 14.46
CA CYS A 34 -11.65 4.32 14.64
C CYS A 34 -11.98 3.86 16.07
N GLY A 35 -11.04 3.96 17.03
CA GLY A 35 -11.27 3.55 18.43
C GLY A 35 -11.29 2.03 18.62
N GLY A 36 -10.61 1.29 17.75
CA GLY A 36 -10.53 -0.18 17.79
C GLY A 36 -11.54 -0.88 16.89
N ASP A 37 -12.49 -0.15 16.29
CA ASP A 37 -13.59 -0.71 15.51
C ASP A 37 -13.52 -0.32 14.02
N LEU A 38 -13.12 -1.26 13.17
CA LEU A 38 -13.02 -1.03 11.73
C LEU A 38 -14.38 -1.05 11.02
N ASP A 39 -15.47 -1.47 11.67
CA ASP A 39 -16.81 -1.45 11.06
C ASP A 39 -17.34 -0.02 10.87
N ARG A 40 -16.69 0.96 11.50
CA ARG A 40 -16.93 2.39 11.30
C ARG A 40 -16.42 2.91 9.95
N VAL A 41 -15.63 2.13 9.21
CA VAL A 41 -15.10 2.56 7.91
C VAL A 41 -16.17 2.37 6.85
N ALA A 42 -16.65 3.48 6.29
CA ALA A 42 -17.64 3.47 5.21
C ALA A 42 -17.01 3.03 3.86
N GLY A 43 -15.72 3.36 3.65
CA GLY A 43 -14.97 2.88 2.49
C GLY A 43 -13.57 3.45 2.35
N CYS A 44 -12.78 2.83 1.46
CA CYS A 44 -11.48 3.34 1.04
C CYS A 44 -11.66 4.25 -0.18
N ILE A 45 -11.41 5.54 -0.03
CA ILE A 45 -11.57 6.52 -1.11
C ILE A 45 -10.39 6.45 -2.07
N GLN A 46 -9.17 6.43 -1.51
CA GLN A 46 -7.94 6.47 -2.32
C GLN A 46 -6.79 5.73 -1.64
N LEU A 47 -6.01 4.99 -2.44
CA LEU A 47 -4.73 4.39 -2.04
C LEU A 47 -3.60 4.95 -2.91
N MET A 48 -2.55 5.45 -2.27
CA MET A 48 -1.45 6.16 -2.89
C MET A 48 -0.16 5.39 -2.64
N GLY A 49 0.40 4.78 -3.68
CA GLY A 49 1.57 3.90 -3.56
C GLY A 49 2.83 4.50 -4.17
N PHE A 50 3.92 4.46 -3.42
CA PHE A 50 5.27 4.76 -3.87
C PHE A 50 6.12 3.49 -3.81
N VAL A 51 6.83 3.18 -4.89
CA VAL A 51 7.73 2.03 -4.98
C VAL A 51 9.16 2.54 -5.14
N ASN A 52 10.06 2.16 -4.23
CA ASN A 52 11.49 2.42 -4.39
C ASN A 52 11.99 1.56 -5.55
N CYS A 53 12.39 2.17 -6.66
CA CYS A 53 12.80 1.46 -7.87
C CYS A 53 13.73 2.32 -8.73
N ASP A 54 14.37 1.68 -9.70
CA ASP A 54 15.22 2.40 -10.65
C ASP A 54 14.41 3.15 -11.72
N PRO A 55 14.98 4.21 -12.32
CA PRO A 55 14.37 4.89 -13.44
C PRO A 55 13.96 3.92 -14.56
N GLY A 56 12.73 4.06 -15.07
CA GLY A 56 12.20 3.21 -16.13
C GLY A 56 11.50 1.93 -15.65
N PHE A 57 11.47 1.64 -14.35
CA PHE A 57 10.66 0.55 -13.81
C PHE A 57 9.15 0.83 -13.98
N THR A 58 8.43 -0.07 -14.66
CA THR A 58 7.02 0.12 -15.05
C THR A 58 6.03 -0.75 -14.29
N GLN A 59 6.50 -1.66 -13.44
CA GLN A 59 5.64 -2.63 -12.73
C GLN A 59 5.16 -2.12 -11.36
N THR A 60 5.23 -0.80 -11.11
CA THR A 60 4.73 -0.21 -9.87
C THR A 60 3.24 -0.53 -9.62
N PRO A 61 2.33 -0.61 -10.61
CA PRO A 61 0.94 -0.99 -10.33
C PRO A 61 0.83 -2.44 -9.84
N THR A 62 1.64 -3.35 -10.39
CA THR A 62 1.68 -4.76 -9.98
C THR A 62 2.16 -4.89 -8.53
N VAL A 63 3.20 -4.14 -8.16
CA VAL A 63 3.70 -4.07 -6.77
C VAL A 63 2.60 -3.60 -5.82
N ILE A 64 1.92 -2.49 -6.15
CA ILE A 64 0.89 -1.90 -5.29
C ILE A 64 -0.39 -2.74 -5.21
N ASN A 65 -0.62 -3.69 -6.13
CA ASN A 65 -1.71 -4.67 -5.98
C ASN A 65 -1.62 -5.41 -4.63
N GLY A 66 -0.42 -5.72 -4.14
CA GLY A 66 -0.26 -6.37 -2.84
C GLY A 66 -0.88 -5.58 -1.67
N GLY A 67 -0.90 -4.25 -1.76
CA GLY A 67 -1.62 -3.40 -0.82
C GLY A 67 -3.12 -3.30 -1.12
N SER A 68 -3.48 -3.09 -2.39
CA SER A 68 -4.89 -3.00 -2.80
C SER A 68 -5.70 -4.26 -2.44
N ASP A 69 -5.12 -5.44 -2.65
CA ASP A 69 -5.76 -6.73 -2.39
C ASP A 69 -6.05 -6.92 -0.90
N VAL A 70 -5.21 -6.37 0.00
CA VAL A 70 -5.48 -6.38 1.45
C VAL A 70 -6.69 -5.52 1.79
N ILE A 71 -6.74 -4.30 1.25
CA ILE A 71 -7.85 -3.37 1.54
C ILE A 71 -9.17 -3.96 1.04
N VAL A 72 -9.19 -4.53 -0.16
CA VAL A 72 -10.37 -5.22 -0.71
C VAL A 72 -10.72 -6.47 0.08
N ALA A 73 -9.74 -7.27 0.52
CA ALA A 73 -10.01 -8.46 1.33
C ALA A 73 -10.64 -8.12 2.69
N VAL A 74 -10.33 -6.96 3.27
CA VAL A 74 -10.87 -6.53 4.57
C VAL A 74 -12.25 -5.89 4.43
N PHE A 75 -12.45 -5.01 3.45
CA PHE A 75 -13.68 -4.21 3.34
C PHE A 75 -14.62 -4.63 2.20
N GLY A 76 -14.28 -5.66 1.42
CA GLY A 76 -15.07 -6.11 0.28
C GLY A 76 -15.24 -5.02 -0.77
N GLU A 77 -16.47 -4.80 -1.23
CA GLU A 77 -16.79 -3.76 -2.22
C GLU A 77 -16.42 -2.35 -1.73
N ASN A 78 -16.58 -2.06 -0.43
CA ASN A 78 -16.20 -0.78 0.17
C ASN A 78 -14.67 -0.60 0.25
N GLY A 79 -13.91 -1.67 0.01
CA GLY A 79 -12.46 -1.63 -0.11
C GLY A 79 -11.97 -1.24 -1.49
N ARG A 80 -12.83 -1.12 -2.51
CA ARG A 80 -12.44 -0.68 -3.86
C ARG A 80 -12.19 0.83 -3.87
N HIS A 81 -11.05 1.24 -4.42
CA HIS A 81 -10.55 2.61 -4.27
C HIS A 81 -9.95 3.16 -5.56
N ALA A 82 -9.94 4.49 -5.69
CA ALA A 82 -9.06 5.15 -6.64
C ALA A 82 -7.59 4.94 -6.23
N ARG A 83 -6.65 4.92 -7.20
CA ARG A 83 -5.23 4.78 -6.86
C ARG A 83 -4.29 5.42 -7.86
N TYR A 84 -3.09 5.71 -7.38
CA TYR A 84 -1.89 5.79 -8.20
C TYR A 84 -0.78 4.92 -7.62
N ALA A 85 0.13 4.48 -8.48
CA ALA A 85 1.30 3.69 -8.12
C ALA A 85 2.51 4.24 -8.89
N ILE A 86 3.38 4.97 -8.21
CA ILE A 86 4.50 5.66 -8.87
C ILE A 86 5.85 5.21 -8.32
N GLY A 87 6.87 5.26 -9.18
CA GLY A 87 8.24 5.01 -8.78
C GLY A 87 8.82 6.19 -8.02
N SER A 88 9.60 5.90 -6.97
CA SER A 88 10.41 6.88 -6.26
C SER A 88 11.88 6.51 -6.35
N HIS A 89 12.74 7.52 -6.50
CA HIS A 89 14.18 7.34 -6.54
C HIS A 89 14.78 6.93 -5.18
N ALA A 90 14.06 7.21 -4.09
CA ALA A 90 14.41 6.82 -2.73
C ALA A 90 13.16 6.89 -1.83
N LEU A 91 13.15 6.07 -0.78
CA LEU A 91 12.16 6.14 0.31
C LEU A 91 12.88 6.18 1.67
N PRO A 92 12.23 6.70 2.73
CA PRO A 92 12.82 6.76 4.06
C PRO A 92 13.34 5.41 4.54
N ALA A 93 14.52 5.40 5.17
CA ALA A 93 15.18 4.18 5.65
C ALA A 93 15.39 3.07 4.60
N ASN A 94 15.42 3.44 3.31
CA ASN A 94 15.53 2.53 2.17
C ASN A 94 14.42 1.45 2.14
N ILE A 95 13.21 1.76 2.63
CA ILE A 95 12.07 0.84 2.48
C ILE A 95 11.72 0.67 1.00
N SER A 96 11.09 -0.45 0.68
CA SER A 96 10.79 -0.81 -0.71
C SER A 96 9.45 -0.24 -1.19
N VAL A 97 8.48 -0.09 -0.29
CA VAL A 97 7.14 0.41 -0.60
C VAL A 97 6.64 1.32 0.53
N GLU A 98 6.07 2.45 0.15
CA GLU A 98 5.33 3.36 1.02
C GLU A 98 3.90 3.50 0.50
N ILE A 99 2.91 3.48 1.40
CA ILE A 99 1.49 3.61 1.07
C ILE A 99 0.87 4.62 2.02
N ALA A 100 0.13 5.57 1.45
CA ALA A 100 -0.82 6.41 2.16
C ALA A 100 -2.23 6.11 1.65
N ALA A 101 -3.25 6.35 2.49
CA ALA A 101 -4.64 6.10 2.12
C ALA A 101 -5.59 7.11 2.76
N ILE A 102 -6.74 7.31 2.11
CA ILE A 102 -7.83 8.14 2.60
C ILE A 102 -9.04 7.22 2.78
N PHE A 103 -9.61 7.23 3.97
CA PHE A 103 -10.81 6.47 4.32
C PHE A 103 -11.93 7.39 4.74
N GLU A 104 -13.16 7.03 4.36
CA GLU A 104 -14.38 7.62 4.88
C GLU A 104 -14.79 6.87 6.15
N ILE A 105 -15.15 7.60 7.20
CA ILE A 105 -15.57 7.06 8.50
C ILE A 105 -17.02 7.51 8.78
N GLY A 106 -17.85 6.57 9.23
CA GLY A 106 -19.22 6.77 9.71
C GLY A 106 -19.36 6.76 11.23
#